data_AF-A0AA87K415-F1
#
_entry.id   AF-A0AA87K415-F1
#
_cell.length_a   1.000
_cell.length_b   1.000
_cell.length_c   1.000
_cell.angle_alpha   90.00
_cell.angle_beta   90.00
_cell.angle_gamma   90.00
#
_symmetry.space_group_name_H-M   'P 1'
#
loop_
_entity.id
_entity.type
_entity.pdbx_description
1 polymer ?
#
loop_
_entity_poly.entity_id
_entity_poly.type
_entity_poly.pdbx_seq_one_letter_code
_entity_poly.pdbx_strand_id
1 'polypeptide(L)'
;MNKLSDVELRVLDSKLFDYQQIDKKIAIRKLEIQTEVSNDCNIGGGKSNIVSKPTESLVARWSSDVRINGLEQFRKAVEATIESLDDELKRIFYLRWSIRSVNTWEEIAVMLNVSRKSIYRKRERILTIFADFRGDL
;
A
#
# COMPACT_ATOMS: atom_id res chain seq x y z
N MET A 1 1.91 -24.90 3.65
CA MET A 1 1.99 -23.55 3.04
C MET A 1 2.19 -23.74 1.56
N ASN A 2 1.30 -23.20 0.73
CA ASN A 2 1.51 -23.15 -0.71
C ASN A 2 2.77 -22.34 -0.99
N LYS A 3 3.62 -22.85 -1.88
CA LYS A 3 4.87 -22.19 -2.23
C LYS A 3 4.62 -21.24 -3.40
N LEU A 4 4.93 -19.96 -3.20
CA LEU A 4 4.87 -18.97 -4.28
C LEU A 4 5.89 -19.31 -5.37
N SER A 5 5.45 -19.20 -6.62
CA SER A 5 6.31 -19.28 -7.80
C SER A 5 7.25 -18.06 -7.88
N ASP A 6 8.35 -18.19 -8.62
CA ASP A 6 9.29 -17.08 -8.83
C ASP A 6 8.62 -15.88 -9.53
N VAL A 7 7.62 -16.14 -10.38
CA VAL A 7 6.84 -15.08 -11.04
C VAL A 7 6.00 -14.32 -10.02
N GLU A 8 5.28 -15.00 -9.14
CA GLU A 8 4.49 -14.36 -8.06
C GLU A 8 5.39 -13.56 -7.12
N LEU A 9 6.55 -14.12 -6.73
CA LEU A 9 7.53 -13.40 -5.91
C LEU A 9 8.03 -12.13 -6.60
N ARG A 10 8.19 -12.12 -7.92
CA ARG A 10 8.61 -10.92 -8.66
C ARG A 10 7.48 -9.88 -8.72
N VAL A 11 6.24 -10.32 -8.91
CA VAL A 11 5.07 -9.44 -8.91
C VAL A 11 4.90 -8.78 -7.54
N LEU A 12 4.98 -9.55 -6.45
CA LEU A 12 4.84 -9.02 -5.09
C LEU A 12 5.98 -8.06 -4.73
N ASP A 13 7.22 -8.37 -5.09
CA ASP A 13 8.39 -7.49 -4.88
C ASP A 13 8.19 -6.13 -5.57
N SER A 14 7.78 -6.14 -6.85
CA SER A 14 7.46 -4.92 -7.59
C SER A 14 6.27 -4.16 -6.97
N LYS A 15 5.25 -4.89 -6.50
CA LYS A 15 4.06 -4.28 -5.91
C LYS A 15 4.37 -3.56 -4.61
N LEU A 16 5.26 -4.09 -3.77
CA LEU A 16 5.64 -3.46 -2.51
C LEU A 16 6.29 -2.08 -2.68
N PHE A 17 6.93 -1.79 -3.82
CA PHE A 17 7.41 -0.43 -4.11
C PHE A 17 6.29 0.62 -4.17
N ASP A 18 5.05 0.23 -4.47
CA ASP A 18 3.90 1.15 -4.44
C ASP A 18 3.67 1.74 -3.03
N TYR A 19 4.11 1.05 -1.97
CA TYR A 19 3.97 1.49 -0.59
C TYR A 19 4.66 2.83 -0.33
N GLN A 20 5.77 3.10 -1.02
CA GLN A 20 6.52 4.37 -0.89
C GLN A 20 5.66 5.61 -1.18
N GLN A 21 4.60 5.46 -1.98
CA GLN A 21 3.73 6.55 -2.41
C GLN A 21 2.30 6.38 -1.92
N ILE A 22 2.03 5.45 -1.00
CA ILE A 22 0.66 5.08 -0.62
C ILE A 22 -0.13 6.26 -0.06
N ASP A 23 0.49 7.04 0.84
CA ASP A 23 -0.12 8.22 1.45
C ASP A 23 -0.41 9.31 0.43
N LYS A 24 0.54 9.55 -0.47
CA LYS A 24 0.36 10.51 -1.57
C LYS A 24 -0.78 10.09 -2.50
N LYS A 25 -0.86 8.81 -2.87
CA LYS A 25 -1.92 8.28 -3.73
C LYS A 25 -3.30 8.42 -3.08
N ILE A 26 -3.41 8.17 -1.77
CA ILE A 26 -4.65 8.35 -1.00
C ILE A 26 -5.03 9.84 -0.90
N ALA A 27 -4.07 10.71 -0.57
CA ALA A 27 -4.30 12.15 -0.47
C ALA A 27 -4.78 12.76 -1.79
N ILE A 28 -4.14 12.40 -2.90
CA ILE A 28 -4.54 12.83 -4.25
C ILE A 28 -5.97 12.38 -4.54
N ARG A 29 -6.31 11.10 -4.28
CA ARG A 29 -7.66 10.59 -4.56
C ARG A 29 -8.74 11.27 -3.72
N LYS A 30 -8.44 11.56 -2.44
CA LYS A 30 -9.36 12.32 -1.58
C LYS A 30 -9.58 13.74 -2.11
N LEU A 31 -8.53 14.39 -2.61
CA LEU A 31 -8.61 15.72 -3.20
C LEU A 31 -9.43 15.72 -4.50
N GLU A 32 -9.21 14.74 -5.39
CA GLU A 32 -10.02 14.56 -6.61
C GLU A 32 -11.52 14.54 -6.29
N ILE A 33 -11.93 13.68 -5.35
CA ILE A 33 -13.34 13.56 -4.91
C ILE A 33 -13.86 14.87 -4.32
N GLN A 34 -13.03 15.60 -3.57
CA GLN A 34 -13.41 16.88 -2.99
C GLN A 34 -13.62 17.94 -4.07
N THR A 35 -12.75 17.97 -5.09
CA THR A 35 -12.83 18.93 -6.21
C THR A 35 -13.98 18.65 -7.17
N GLU A 36 -14.35 17.38 -7.40
CA GLU A 36 -15.53 17.00 -8.19
C GLU A 36 -16.82 17.63 -7.64
N VAL A 37 -16.95 17.73 -6.31
CA VAL A 37 -18.10 18.38 -5.65
C VAL A 37 -18.12 19.89 -5.86
N SER A 38 -16.97 20.55 -5.89
CA SER A 38 -16.88 22.00 -5.99
C SER A 38 -17.37 22.56 -7.33
N ASN A 39 -17.43 21.73 -8.38
CA ASN A 39 -17.90 22.12 -9.71
C ASN A 39 -19.42 21.93 -9.90
N ASP A 40 -20.09 21.23 -8.97
CA ASP A 40 -21.54 21.09 -8.94
C ASP A 40 -22.18 22.36 -8.33
N CYS A 41 -22.00 23.48 -9.04
CA CYS A 41 -22.76 24.71 -8.81
C CYS A 41 -24.21 24.43 -9.20
N ASN A 42 -24.98 23.99 -8.22
CA ASN A 42 -26.43 23.80 -8.30
C ASN A 42 -27.11 25.17 -8.51
N ILE A 43 -27.02 25.71 -9.72
CA ILE A 43 -27.73 26.89 -10.23
C ILE A 43 -29.13 26.39 -10.64
N GLY A 44 -29.97 26.14 -9.64
CA GLY A 44 -31.31 25.60 -9.84
C GLY A 44 -32.19 25.95 -8.64
N GLY A 45 -32.90 27.07 -8.74
CA GLY A 45 -33.66 27.67 -7.65
C GLY A 45 -34.78 26.77 -7.11
N GLY A 46 -34.76 26.56 -5.80
CA GLY A 46 -35.85 25.97 -5.02
C GLY A 46 -35.41 25.85 -3.57
N LYS A 47 -35.98 26.66 -2.67
CA LYS A 47 -35.68 26.61 -1.23
C LYS A 47 -36.19 25.28 -0.65
N SER A 48 -35.37 24.25 -0.71
CA SER A 48 -35.56 23.03 0.07
C SER A 48 -35.01 23.26 1.48
N ASN A 49 -35.83 23.00 2.50
CA ASN A 49 -35.50 23.18 3.92
C ASN A 49 -34.56 22.09 4.48
N ILE A 50 -33.70 21.51 3.63
CA ILE A 50 -32.79 20.42 4.00
C ILE A 50 -31.48 21.02 4.51
N VAL A 51 -31.10 20.69 5.75
CA VAL A 51 -29.79 21.01 6.29
C VAL A 51 -28.73 20.27 5.46
N SER A 52 -27.95 21.01 4.69
CA SER A 52 -26.83 20.44 3.95
C SER A 52 -25.72 20.07 4.93
N LYS A 53 -25.22 18.84 4.85
CA LYS A 53 -24.11 18.34 5.66
C LYS A 53 -22.91 17.98 4.76
N PRO A 54 -22.23 18.99 4.18
CA PRO A 54 -21.22 18.78 3.16
C PRO A 54 -20.05 17.91 3.63
N THR A 55 -19.62 18.08 4.89
CA THR A 55 -18.53 17.28 5.46
C THR A 55 -18.90 15.82 5.65
N GLU A 56 -20.09 15.51 6.19
CA GLU A 56 -20.55 14.12 6.35
C GLU A 56 -20.70 13.43 4.99
N SER A 57 -21.22 14.14 3.98
CA SER A 57 -21.34 13.65 2.61
C SER A 57 -19.97 13.36 1.98
N LEU A 58 -19.00 14.25 2.17
CA LEU A 58 -17.64 14.05 1.66
C LEU A 58 -16.94 12.85 2.31
N VAL A 59 -17.06 12.70 3.63
CA VAL A 59 -16.50 11.55 4.36
C VAL A 59 -17.16 10.24 3.91
N ALA A 60 -18.49 10.22 3.73
CA ALA A 60 -19.20 9.06 3.20
C ALA A 60 -18.68 8.67 1.80
N ARG A 61 -18.46 9.65 0.92
CA ARG A 61 -17.89 9.42 -0.42
C ARG A 61 -16.49 8.83 -0.33
N TRP A 62 -15.59 9.41 0.48
CA TRP A 62 -14.25 8.86 0.69
C TRP A 62 -14.29 7.41 1.20
N SER A 63 -15.18 7.10 2.14
CA SER A 63 -15.33 5.75 2.69
C SER A 63 -15.90 4.75 1.67
N SER A 64 -16.75 5.22 0.74
CA SER A 64 -17.32 4.39 -0.33
C SER A 64 -16.41 4.23 -1.55
N ASP A 65 -15.35 5.03 -1.68
CA ASP A 65 -14.48 5.01 -2.86
C ASP A 65 -13.63 3.73 -2.90
N VAL A 66 -13.86 2.92 -3.93
CA VAL A 66 -13.21 1.62 -4.13
C VAL A 66 -11.69 1.75 -4.20
N ARG A 67 -11.19 2.84 -4.78
CA ARG A 67 -9.74 3.05 -4.95
C ARG A 67 -9.07 3.44 -3.62
N ILE A 68 -9.67 4.32 -2.82
CA ILE A 68 -9.20 4.62 -1.46
C ILE A 68 -9.19 3.33 -0.64
N ASN A 69 -10.29 2.57 -0.65
CA ASN A 69 -10.39 1.32 0.10
C ASN A 69 -9.31 0.30 -0.30
N GLY A 70 -9.04 0.13 -1.60
CA GLY A 70 -7.95 -0.74 -2.06
C GLY A 70 -6.56 -0.29 -1.62
N LEU A 71 -6.28 1.02 -1.63
CA LEU A 71 -5.02 1.58 -1.15
C LEU A 71 -4.87 1.41 0.37
N GLU A 72 -5.95 1.62 1.13
CA GLU A 72 -5.98 1.40 2.59
C GLU A 72 -5.78 -0.07 2.95
N GLN A 73 -6.42 -1.00 2.25
CA GLN A 73 -6.20 -2.44 2.44
C GLN A 73 -4.76 -2.84 2.15
N PHE A 74 -4.19 -2.32 1.05
CA PHE A 74 -2.78 -2.55 0.74
C PHE A 74 -1.85 -1.98 1.82
N ARG A 75 -2.09 -0.76 2.31
CA ARG A 75 -1.33 -0.17 3.43
C ARG A 75 -1.37 -1.09 4.65
N LYS A 76 -2.56 -1.53 5.06
CA LYS A 76 -2.76 -2.41 6.22
C LYS A 76 -2.02 -3.74 6.07
N ALA A 77 -2.06 -4.37 4.88
CA ALA A 77 -1.34 -5.61 4.64
C ALA A 77 0.19 -5.42 4.77
N VAL A 78 0.72 -4.30 4.29
CA VAL A 78 2.15 -3.98 4.43
C VAL A 78 2.52 -3.72 5.89
N GLU A 79 1.73 -2.95 6.62
CA GLU A 79 1.96 -2.66 8.04
C GLU A 79 1.93 -3.94 8.90
N ALA A 80 0.93 -4.79 8.68
CA ALA A 80 0.84 -6.09 9.35
C ALA A 80 2.02 -7.01 9.01
N THR A 81 2.47 -6.98 7.75
CA THR A 81 3.70 -7.68 7.34
C THR A 81 4.88 -7.20 8.17
N ILE A 82 5.16 -5.88 8.16
CA ILE A 82 6.28 -5.31 8.90
C ILE A 82 6.21 -5.68 10.38
N GLU A 83 5.04 -5.59 11.02
CA GLU A 83 4.86 -5.92 12.43
C GLU A 83 5.23 -7.37 12.75
N SER A 84 4.87 -8.30 11.87
CA SER A 84 5.14 -9.74 12.01
C SER A 84 6.60 -10.17 11.73
N LEU A 85 7.41 -9.31 11.12
CA LEU A 85 8.80 -9.61 10.80
C LEU A 85 9.69 -9.53 12.06
N ASP A 86 10.69 -10.42 12.14
CA ASP A 86 11.79 -10.26 13.10
C ASP A 86 12.71 -9.08 12.71
N ASP A 87 13.62 -8.70 13.61
CA ASP A 87 14.48 -7.52 13.39
C ASP A 87 15.36 -7.63 12.14
N GLU A 88 15.81 -8.83 11.80
CA GLU A 88 16.64 -9.06 10.62
C GLU A 88 15.83 -8.88 9.32
N LEU A 89 14.64 -9.47 9.27
CA LEU A 89 13.73 -9.35 8.13
C LEU A 89 13.17 -7.93 8.00
N LYS A 90 12.89 -7.24 9.13
CA LYS A 90 12.53 -5.80 9.13
C LYS A 90 13.65 -4.96 8.52
N ARG A 91 14.90 -5.21 8.90
CA ARG A 91 16.05 -4.51 8.33
C ARG A 91 16.14 -4.72 6.81
N ILE A 92 15.96 -5.96 6.33
CA ILE A 92 15.91 -6.26 4.89
C ILE A 92 14.74 -5.54 4.21
N PHE A 93 13.57 -5.54 4.85
CA PHE A 93 12.38 -4.88 4.33
C PHE A 93 12.65 -3.39 4.08
N TYR A 94 13.18 -2.68 5.07
CA TYR A 94 13.51 -1.26 4.92
C TYR A 94 14.63 -1.04 3.90
N LEU A 95 15.68 -1.88 3.90
CA LEU A 95 16.73 -1.77 2.89
C LEU A 95 16.22 -1.96 1.45
N ARG A 96 15.13 -2.70 1.24
CA ARG A 96 14.55 -2.95 -0.09
C ARG A 96 13.48 -1.93 -0.45
N TRP A 97 12.49 -1.70 0.41
CA TRP A 97 11.26 -0.98 0.08
C TRP A 97 11.06 0.35 0.82
N SER A 98 12.03 0.82 1.63
CA SER A 98 11.91 2.16 2.25
C SER A 98 11.84 3.26 1.20
N ILE A 99 11.34 4.42 1.61
CA ILE A 99 11.35 5.63 0.78
C ILE A 99 12.78 5.88 0.26
N ARG A 100 12.90 6.09 -1.07
CA ARG A 100 14.16 6.29 -1.81
C ARG A 100 15.11 5.09 -1.87
N SER A 101 14.72 3.91 -1.38
CA SER A 101 15.52 2.71 -1.60
C SER A 101 15.60 2.40 -3.10
N VAL A 102 16.82 2.16 -3.56
CA VAL A 102 17.15 1.66 -4.91
C VAL A 102 17.95 0.36 -4.85
N ASN A 103 18.08 -0.22 -3.65
CA ASN A 103 18.99 -1.33 -3.42
C ASN A 103 18.48 -2.62 -4.09
N THR A 104 19.37 -3.28 -4.81
CA THR A 104 19.19 -4.63 -5.36
C THR A 104 19.35 -5.70 -4.27
N TRP A 105 18.85 -6.91 -4.54
CA TRP A 105 19.01 -8.03 -3.60
C TRP A 105 20.48 -8.37 -3.35
N GLU A 106 21.31 -8.26 -4.38
CA GLU A 106 22.75 -8.45 -4.32
C GLU A 106 23.44 -7.40 -3.43
N GLU A 107 23.10 -6.11 -3.56
CA GLU A 107 23.65 -5.04 -2.71
C GLU A 107 23.26 -5.24 -1.25
N ILE A 108 22.00 -5.60 -0.97
CA ILE A 108 21.52 -5.89 0.39
C ILE A 108 22.28 -7.08 0.97
N ALA A 109 22.55 -8.12 0.16
CA ALA A 109 23.32 -9.27 0.60
C ALA A 109 24.74 -8.88 1.02
N VAL A 110 25.40 -7.98 0.27
CA VAL A 110 26.72 -7.44 0.62
C VAL A 110 26.65 -6.59 1.89
N MET A 111 25.67 -5.70 2.02
CA MET A 111 25.49 -4.84 3.20
C MET A 111 25.27 -5.63 4.49
N LEU A 112 24.62 -6.79 4.40
CA LEU A 112 24.35 -7.67 5.54
C LEU A 112 25.37 -8.81 5.68
N ASN A 113 26.37 -8.88 4.79
CA ASN A 113 27.37 -9.96 4.74
C ASN A 113 26.74 -11.36 4.70
N VAL A 114 25.71 -11.54 3.86
CA VAL A 114 25.01 -12.82 3.66
C VAL A 114 25.18 -13.33 2.24
N SER A 115 25.08 -14.64 2.04
CA SER A 115 25.14 -15.22 0.70
C SER A 115 23.91 -14.87 -0.15
N ARG A 116 24.07 -14.86 -1.48
CA ARG A 116 22.97 -14.67 -2.43
C ARG A 116 21.81 -15.63 -2.15
N LYS A 117 22.10 -16.91 -1.93
CA LYS A 117 21.07 -17.92 -1.59
C LYS A 117 20.31 -17.57 -0.31
N SER A 118 20.99 -17.01 0.69
CA SER A 118 20.36 -16.59 1.95
C SER A 118 19.40 -15.43 1.73
N ILE A 119 19.82 -14.38 0.99
CA ILE A 119 18.96 -13.21 0.78
C ILE A 119 17.68 -13.56 0.00
N TYR A 120 17.76 -14.43 -1.01
CA TYR A 120 16.57 -14.84 -1.77
C TYR A 120 15.60 -15.70 -0.94
N ARG A 121 16.10 -16.49 0.01
CA ARG A 121 15.24 -17.20 0.98
C ARG A 121 14.53 -16.24 1.94
N LYS A 122 15.24 -15.19 2.39
CA LYS A 122 14.66 -14.14 3.24
C LYS A 122 13.63 -13.31 2.47
N ARG A 123 13.90 -12.98 1.21
CA ARG A 123 12.91 -12.41 0.28
C ARG A 123 11.66 -13.27 0.19
N GLU A 124 11.81 -14.56 -0.11
CA GLU A 124 10.67 -15.49 -0.21
C GLU A 124 9.86 -15.51 1.08
N ARG A 125 10.51 -15.53 2.24
CA ARG A 125 9.86 -15.48 3.55
C ARG A 125 9.03 -14.20 3.73
N ILE A 126 9.61 -13.03 3.48
CA ILE A 126 8.92 -11.74 3.61
C ILE A 126 7.72 -11.68 2.65
N LEU A 127 7.90 -12.08 1.40
CA LEU A 127 6.85 -12.02 0.39
C LEU A 127 5.73 -13.04 0.63
N THR A 128 6.04 -14.20 1.22
CA THR A 128 5.02 -15.18 1.64
C THR A 128 4.15 -14.61 2.75
N ILE A 129 4.75 -13.96 3.76
CA ILE A 129 4.01 -13.30 4.84
C ILE A 129 3.14 -12.17 4.28
N PHE A 130 3.68 -11.38 3.36
CA PHE A 130 2.92 -10.32 2.69
C PHE A 130 1.73 -10.86 1.89
N ALA A 131 1.92 -11.95 1.15
CA ALA A 131 0.86 -12.61 0.38
C ALA A 131 -0.26 -13.14 1.30
N ASP A 132 0.08 -13.67 2.46
CA ASP A 132 -0.87 -14.14 3.48
C ASP A 132 -1.75 -12.99 3.99
N PHE A 133 -1.16 -11.87 4.43
CA PHE A 133 -1.92 -10.70 4.88
C PHE A 133 -2.75 -10.04 3.78
N ARG A 134 -2.35 -10.19 2.52
CA ARG A 134 -3.11 -9.68 1.37
C ARG A 134 -4.25 -10.62 0.96
N GLY A 135 -4.25 -11.87 1.42
CA GLY A 135 -5.25 -12.89 1.07
C GLY A 135 -5.01 -13.57 -0.28
N ASP A 136 -3.75 -13.68 -0.72
CA ASP A 136 -3.39 -14.38 -1.96
C ASP A 136 -3.19 -15.89 -1.79
N LEU A 137 -3.06 -16.36 -0.55
CA LEU A 137 -2.67 -17.73 -0.18
C LEU A 137 -3.84 -18.56 0.37
#